data_AF-A0A7C6R2I5-F1
#
_entry.id   AF-A0A7C6R2I5-F1
#
_cell.length_a   1.000
_cell.length_b   1.000
_cell.length_c   1.000
_cell.angle_alpha   90.00
_cell.angle_beta   90.00
_cell.angle_gamma   90.00
#
_symmetry.space_group_name_H-M   'P 1'
#
loop_
_entity.id
_entity.type
_entity.pdbx_description
1 polymer ?
#
loop_
_entity_poly.entity_id
_entity_poly.type
_entity_poly.pdbx_seq_one_letter_code
_entity_poly.pdbx_strand_id
1 'polypeptide(L)'
;MTECRWCGNKFQPCKNSQKYCDECRSDPEVERAMERKRKQLEREKKANKRNDRQKKEKRCLYCNKKLDPSSNRQVWCEKCRINGYRDTRALYMRKWRAKHRAAGYHPRVTD
;
A
#
# COMPACT_ATOMS: atom_id res chain seq x y z
N MET A 1 -15.63 -28.68 -14.39
CA MET A 1 -14.88 -29.59 -13.49
C MET A 1 -13.44 -29.14 -13.40
N THR A 2 -12.83 -29.24 -12.22
CA THR A 2 -11.40 -28.96 -11.98
C THR A 2 -10.74 -30.18 -11.34
N GLU A 3 -9.41 -30.28 -11.43
CA GLU A 3 -8.65 -31.40 -10.88
C GLU A 3 -8.12 -31.06 -9.48
N CYS A 4 -8.26 -31.99 -8.53
CA CYS A 4 -7.71 -31.83 -7.19
C CYS A 4 -6.19 -31.92 -7.24
N ARG A 5 -5.51 -30.87 -6.77
CA ARG A 5 -4.04 -30.81 -6.80
C ARG A 5 -3.36 -31.79 -5.82
N TRP A 6 -4.12 -32.41 -4.92
CA TRP A 6 -3.60 -33.40 -3.97
C TRP A 6 -3.79 -34.83 -4.47
N CYS A 7 -5.02 -35.23 -4.76
CA CYS A 7 -5.36 -36.60 -5.15
C CYS A 7 -5.55 -36.82 -6.65
N GLY A 8 -5.53 -35.77 -7.49
CA GLY A 8 -5.73 -35.88 -8.95
C GLY A 8 -7.18 -36.13 -9.39
N ASN A 9 -8.12 -36.29 -8.45
CA ASN A 9 -9.52 -36.55 -8.81
C ASN A 9 -10.20 -35.30 -9.38
N LYS A 10 -11.04 -35.48 -10.40
CA LYS A 10 -11.88 -34.42 -10.96
C LYS A 10 -13.07 -34.15 -10.04
N PHE A 11 -13.32 -32.88 -9.74
CA PHE A 11 -14.46 -32.46 -8.90
C PHE A 11 -15.11 -31.18 -9.40
N GLN A 12 -16.32 -30.89 -8.91
CA GLN A 12 -17.04 -29.64 -9.15
C GLN A 12 -16.65 -28.65 -8.04
N PRO A 13 -15.90 -27.57 -8.33
CA PRO A 13 -15.49 -26.64 -7.29
C PRO A 13 -16.66 -25.75 -6.84
N CYS A 14 -16.82 -25.55 -5.54
CA CYS A 14 -17.81 -24.63 -4.97
C CYS A 14 -17.43 -23.16 -5.18
N LYS A 15 -16.15 -22.87 -5.42
CA LYS A 15 -15.60 -21.55 -5.73
C LYS A 15 -14.59 -21.66 -6.87
N ASN A 16 -14.55 -20.67 -7.77
CA ASN A 16 -13.61 -20.66 -8.91
C ASN A 16 -12.13 -20.79 -8.52
N SER A 17 -11.76 -20.46 -7.28
CA SER A 17 -10.40 -20.54 -6.76
C SER A 17 -10.06 -21.84 -6.01
N GLN A 18 -11.00 -22.79 -5.89
CA GLN A 18 -10.82 -24.04 -5.15
C GLN A 18 -9.87 -24.98 -5.89
N LYS A 19 -8.79 -25.41 -5.21
CA LYS A 19 -7.70 -26.23 -5.78
C LYS A 19 -7.69 -27.67 -5.27
N TYR A 20 -8.46 -27.96 -4.24
CA TYR A 20 -8.54 -29.27 -3.59
C TYR A 20 -10.02 -29.67 -3.49
N CYS A 21 -10.32 -30.96 -3.68
CA CYS A 21 -11.66 -31.49 -3.40
C CYS A 21 -11.98 -31.40 -1.91
N ASP A 22 -13.25 -31.52 -1.54
CA ASP A 22 -13.70 -31.32 -0.15
C ASP A 22 -13.14 -32.37 0.81
N GLU A 23 -12.91 -33.59 0.33
CA GLU A 23 -12.24 -34.66 1.09
C GLU A 23 -10.79 -34.30 1.42
N CYS A 24 -9.97 -34.00 0.40
CA CYS A 24 -8.57 -33.65 0.62
C CYS A 24 -8.41 -32.30 1.33
N ARG A 25 -9.39 -31.40 1.23
CA ARG A 25 -9.35 -30.13 1.97
C ARG A 25 -9.45 -30.34 3.48
N SER A 26 -10.15 -31.39 3.90
CA SER A 26 -10.36 -31.74 5.31
C SER A 26 -9.22 -32.60 5.88
N ASP A 27 -8.27 -33.01 5.03
CA ASP A 27 -7.10 -33.78 5.44
C ASP A 27 -6.13 -32.89 6.24
N PRO A 28 -5.75 -33.28 7.48
CA PRO A 28 -4.82 -32.54 8.32
C PRO A 28 -3.45 -32.29 7.68
N GLU A 29 -3.01 -33.15 6.77
CA GLU A 29 -1.75 -33.02 6.04
C GLU A 29 -1.84 -31.93 4.97
N VAL A 30 -2.97 -31.86 4.27
CA VAL A 30 -3.25 -30.82 3.27
C VAL A 30 -3.40 -29.46 3.94
N GLU A 31 -4.08 -29.38 5.08
CA GLU A 31 -4.14 -28.15 5.89
C GLU A 31 -2.74 -27.67 6.30
N ARG A 32 -1.90 -28.59 6.82
CA ARG A 32 -0.51 -28.27 7.18
C ARG A 32 0.29 -27.78 5.98
N ALA A 33 0.14 -28.39 4.80
CA ALA A 33 0.82 -27.98 3.57
C ALA A 33 0.36 -26.58 3.11
N MET A 34 -0.94 -26.30 3.18
CA MET A 34 -1.49 -24.97 2.87
C MET A 34 -0.95 -23.89 3.82
N GLU A 35 -0.89 -24.18 5.12
CA GLU A 35 -0.39 -23.25 6.12
C GLU A 35 1.11 -22.95 5.95
N ARG A 36 1.93 -23.97 5.62
CA ARG A 36 3.35 -23.76 5.27
C ARG A 36 3.52 -22.80 4.09
N LYS A 37 2.74 -23.01 3.03
CA LYS A 37 2.76 -22.14 1.84
C LYS A 37 2.28 -20.73 2.15
N ARG A 38 1.25 -20.59 3.01
CA ARG A 38 0.78 -19.28 3.48
C ARG A 38 1.88 -18.53 4.23
N LYS A 39 2.57 -19.19 5.17
CA LYS A 39 3.70 -18.61 5.91
C LYS A 39 4.86 -18.22 4.99
N GLN A 40 5.17 -19.04 3.97
CA GLN A 40 6.18 -18.70 2.97
C GLN A 40 5.78 -17.43 2.20
N LEU A 41 4.55 -17.37 1.68
CA LEU A 41 4.04 -16.20 0.96
C LEU A 41 4.03 -14.94 1.84
N GLU A 42 3.74 -15.06 3.14
CA GLU A 42 3.85 -13.93 4.07
C GLU A 42 5.30 -13.46 4.27
N ARG A 43 6.25 -14.39 4.38
CA ARG A 43 7.68 -14.07 4.45
C ARG A 43 8.15 -13.37 3.17
N GLU A 44 7.76 -13.88 2.00
CA GLU A 44 8.05 -13.28 0.70
C GLU A 44 7.42 -11.89 0.55
N LYS A 45 6.15 -11.70 0.96
CA LYS A 45 5.51 -10.38 0.98
C LYS A 45 6.26 -9.39 1.88
N LYS A 46 6.70 -9.82 3.06
CA LYS A 46 7.50 -8.99 3.98
C LYS A 46 8.88 -8.66 3.40
N ALA A 47 9.52 -9.61 2.72
CA ALA A 47 10.81 -9.42 2.05
C ALA A 47 10.69 -8.45 0.86
N ASN A 48 9.69 -8.63 -0.02
CA ASN A 48 9.43 -7.74 -1.15
C ASN A 48 9.10 -6.32 -0.68
N LYS A 49 8.29 -6.17 0.39
CA LYS A 49 8.02 -4.84 0.98
C LYS A 49 9.28 -4.14 1.50
N ARG A 50 10.27 -4.89 2.02
CA ARG A 50 11.57 -4.32 2.42
C ARG A 50 12.40 -3.92 1.18
N ASN A 51 12.39 -4.74 0.14
CA ASN A 51 13.13 -4.48 -1.10
C ASN A 51 12.58 -3.26 -1.87
N ASP A 52 11.25 -3.12 -1.96
CA ASP A 52 10.60 -1.94 -2.53
C ASP A 52 10.91 -0.65 -1.77
N ARG A 53 11.06 -0.75 -0.45
CA ARG A 53 11.44 0.38 0.41
C ARG A 53 12.90 0.79 0.21
N GLN A 54 13.78 -0.13 -0.17
CA GLN A 54 15.18 0.13 -0.50
C GLN A 54 15.39 0.63 -1.94
N LYS A 55 14.53 0.24 -2.89
CA LYS A 55 14.68 0.58 -4.32
C LYS A 55 14.07 1.89 -4.79
N LYS A 56 13.20 2.55 -4.01
CA LYS A 56 12.64 3.85 -4.43
C LYS A 56 13.66 4.95 -4.20
N GLU A 57 14.41 5.29 -5.25
CA GLU A 57 15.14 6.57 -5.32
C GLU A 57 14.15 7.70 -5.02
N LYS A 58 14.30 8.34 -3.86
CA LYS A 58 13.51 9.53 -3.54
C LYS A 58 14.06 10.70 -4.33
N ARG A 59 13.19 11.51 -4.91
CA ARG A 59 13.56 12.70 -5.67
C ARG A 59 12.76 13.90 -5.19
N CYS A 60 13.40 15.06 -5.18
CA CYS A 60 12.75 16.31 -4.81
C CYS A 60 11.68 16.68 -5.83
N LEU A 61 10.47 17.02 -5.36
CA LEU A 61 9.36 17.39 -6.25
C LEU A 61 9.60 18.67 -7.08
N TYR A 62 10.50 19.57 -6.66
CA TYR A 62 10.79 20.81 -7.40
C TYR A 62 11.96 20.68 -8.39
N CYS A 63 13.06 20.07 -7.95
CA CYS A 63 14.31 20.07 -8.74
C CYS A 63 14.76 18.68 -9.17
N ASN A 64 13.96 17.65 -8.88
CA ASN A 64 14.20 16.24 -9.21
C ASN A 64 15.55 15.64 -8.75
N LYS A 65 16.29 16.38 -7.90
CA LYS A 65 17.53 15.90 -7.27
C LYS A 65 17.23 14.72 -6.37
N LYS A 66 18.14 13.74 -6.35
CA LYS A 66 18.07 12.58 -5.45
C LYS A 66 18.07 13.08 -4.00
N LEU A 67 17.19 12.48 -3.20
CA LEU A 67 17.04 12.70 -1.78
C LEU A 67 17.57 11.50 -1.02
N ASP A 68 17.92 11.71 0.24
CA ASP A 68 18.35 10.63 1.11
C ASP A 68 17.21 9.60 1.28
N PRO A 69 17.41 8.34 0.84
CA PRO A 69 16.41 7.29 0.99
C PRO A 69 16.15 6.94 2.46
N SER A 70 17.08 7.21 3.39
CA SER A 70 16.96 6.93 4.83
C SER A 70 15.85 7.76 5.49
N SER A 71 15.65 9.00 5.05
CA SER A 71 14.63 9.89 5.59
C SER A 71 13.28 9.64 4.97
N ASN A 72 12.39 8.93 5.68
CA ASN A 72 11.02 8.67 5.22
C ASN A 72 10.16 9.93 5.02
N ARG A 73 10.49 11.04 5.67
CA ARG A 73 9.67 12.25 5.70
C ARG A 73 10.15 13.34 4.73
N GLN A 74 11.32 13.17 4.13
CA GLN A 74 11.89 14.20 3.25
C GLN A 74 11.28 14.14 1.86
N VAL A 75 10.50 15.17 1.52
CA VAL A 75 9.82 15.34 0.22
C VAL A 75 10.57 16.33 -0.68
N TRP A 76 11.29 17.28 -0.08
CA TRP A 76 12.05 18.30 -0.79
C TRP A 76 13.53 18.30 -0.37
N CYS A 77 14.40 18.68 -1.29
CA CYS A 77 15.79 18.96 -0.96
C CYS A 77 15.85 20.24 -0.13
N GLU A 78 16.94 20.45 0.58
CA GLU A 78 17.11 21.59 1.48
C GLU A 78 16.86 22.94 0.78
N LYS A 79 17.35 23.09 -0.45
CA LYS A 79 17.16 24.31 -1.27
C LYS A 79 15.69 24.56 -1.65
N CYS A 80 14.92 23.50 -1.88
CA CYS A 80 13.52 23.61 -2.29
C CYS A 80 12.53 23.52 -1.12
N ARG A 81 13.03 23.26 0.09
CA ARG A 81 12.20 23.04 1.28
C ARG A 81 11.32 24.24 1.62
N ILE A 82 11.86 25.46 1.49
CA ILE A 82 11.14 26.71 1.77
C ILE A 82 9.95 26.88 0.81
N ASN A 83 10.18 26.70 -0.50
CA ASN A 83 9.13 26.79 -1.51
C ASN A 83 8.06 25.71 -1.29
N GLY A 84 8.49 24.48 -0.99
CA GLY A 84 7.57 23.39 -0.67
C GLY A 84 6.66 23.70 0.51
N TYR A 85 7.21 24.20 1.63
CA TYR A 85 6.38 24.59 2.77
C TYR A 85 5.41 25.72 2.44
N ARG A 86 5.85 26.73 1.67
CA ARG A 86 4.99 27.84 1.25
C ARG A 86 3.80 27.36 0.43
N ASP A 87 4.03 26.52 -0.58
CA ASP A 87 2.98 26.06 -1.48
C ASP A 87 2.03 25.09 -0.78
N THR A 88 2.56 24.25 0.12
CA THR A 88 1.73 23.35 0.95
C THR A 88 0.85 24.14 1.91
N ARG A 89 1.38 25.21 2.52
CA ARG A 89 0.60 26.12 3.36
C ARG A 89 -0.47 26.86 2.56
N ALA A 90 -0.15 27.32 1.35
CA ALA A 90 -1.11 27.97 0.46
C ALA A 90 -2.26 27.01 0.08
N LEU A 91 -1.93 25.76 -0.26
CA LEU A 91 -2.92 24.73 -0.56
C LEU A 91 -3.81 24.44 0.65
N TYR A 92 -3.21 24.30 1.84
CA TYR A 92 -3.95 24.12 3.09
C TYR A 92 -4.93 25.28 3.34
N MET A 93 -4.45 26.53 3.26
CA MET A 93 -5.28 27.71 3.47
C MET A 93 -6.40 27.82 2.44
N ARG A 94 -6.14 27.46 1.17
CA ARG A 94 -7.18 27.41 0.12
C ARG A 94 -8.28 26.41 0.48
N LYS A 95 -7.92 25.19 0.87
CA LYS A 95 -8.88 24.16 1.31
C LYS A 95 -9.65 24.58 2.55
N TRP A 96 -8.97 25.18 3.52
CA TRP A 96 -9.58 25.70 4.74
C TRP A 96 -10.62 26.79 4.42
N ARG A 97 -10.25 27.79 3.60
CA ARG A 97 -11.19 28.84 3.14
C ARG A 97 -12.39 28.26 2.40
N ALA A 98 -12.17 27.28 1.51
CA ALA A 98 -13.25 26.61 0.79
C ALA A 98 -14.22 25.89 1.75
N LYS A 99 -13.69 25.19 2.76
CA LYS A 99 -14.50 24.53 3.79
C LYS A 99 -15.31 25.53 4.62
N HIS A 100 -14.71 26.65 5.01
CA HIS A 100 -15.40 27.69 5.78
C HIS A 100 -16.51 28.39 4.97
N ARG A 101 -16.27 28.67 3.68
CA ARG A 101 -17.32 29.17 2.78
C ARG A 101 -18.48 28.19 2.67
N ALA A 102 -18.21 26.89 2.48
CA ALA A 102 -19.23 25.86 2.42
C ALA A 102 -20.02 25.69 3.73
N ALA A 103 -19.39 26.00 4.87
CA ALA A 103 -20.01 25.93 6.19
C ALA A 103 -20.69 27.25 6.64
N GLY A 104 -20.75 28.28 5.77
CA GLY A 104 -21.36 29.58 6.09
C GLY A 104 -20.59 30.43 7.11
N TYR A 105 -19.36 30.04 7.49
CA TYR A 105 -18.55 30.78 8.44
C TYR A 105 -17.67 31.79 7.71
N HIS A 106 -18.00 33.08 7.84
CA HIS A 106 -17.15 34.18 7.38
C HIS A 106 -16.24 34.62 8.54
N PRO A 107 -14.93 34.31 8.52
CA PRO A 107 -14.02 34.88 9.51
C PRO A 107 -14.03 36.40 9.32
N ARG A 108 -14.37 37.15 10.38
CA ARG A 108 -14.24 38.61 10.39
C ARG A 108 -12.79 38.95 10.05
N VAL A 109 -12.60 39.61 8.91
CA VAL A 109 -11.33 40.27 8.61
C VAL A 109 -11.37 41.54 9.45
N THR A 110 -10.57 41.59 10.52
CA THR A 110 -10.30 42.85 11.22
C THR A 110 -9.26 43.58 10.39
N ASP A 111 -9.64 44.75 9.88
CA ASP A 111 -8.76 45.77 9.28
C ASP A 111 -7.64 46.19 10.25
#